data_AF-A0A2A4PPY6-F1
#
_entry.id   AF-A0A2A4PPY6-F1
#
_cell.length_a   1.000
_cell.length_b   1.000
_cell.length_c   1.000
_cell.angle_alpha   90.00
_cell.angle_beta   90.00
_cell.angle_gamma   90.00
#
_symmetry.space_group_name_H-M   'P 1'
#
loop_
_entity.id
_entity.type
_entity.pdbx_description
1 polymer ?
#
loop_
_entity_poly.entity_id
_entity_poly.type
_entity_poly.pdbx_seq_one_letter_code
_entity_poly.pdbx_strand_id
1 'polypeptide(L)'
;MQASASARCALALVVLMLASSLLGLTPAAQVAQPSDAVLTPEVQPAGARALTVWSGTVMVNGDYTVASGDELRILAGADIQMGPGVRIYVDGKLTAQGTAANPVTVSVQQAFIWHDGFQFNATSRGRGS
;
A
#
# COMPACT_ATOMS: atom_id res chain seq x y z
N MET A 1 3.90 54.90 8.24
CA MET A 1 3.90 53.44 8.04
C MET A 1 4.40 53.15 6.63
N GLN A 2 5.68 52.79 6.50
CA GLN A 2 6.31 52.41 5.24
C GLN A 2 5.91 50.97 4.90
N ALA A 3 5.27 50.76 3.74
CA ALA A 3 5.13 49.44 3.15
C ALA A 3 6.24 49.26 2.11
N SER A 4 7.29 48.52 2.47
CA SER A 4 8.34 48.12 1.54
C SER A 4 8.40 46.60 1.40
N ALA A 5 8.60 46.16 0.16
CA ALA A 5 9.49 45.04 -0.16
C ALA A 5 8.96 43.59 -0.18
N SER A 6 7.71 43.31 -0.55
CA SER A 6 7.29 41.91 -0.83
C SER A 6 7.19 41.55 -2.33
N ALA A 7 6.98 42.51 -3.23
CA ALA A 7 6.78 42.20 -4.65
C ALA A 7 8.09 42.01 -5.45
N ARG A 8 9.23 42.53 -4.95
CA ARG A 8 10.52 42.50 -5.67
C ARG A 8 11.29 41.18 -5.52
N CYS A 9 11.03 40.40 -4.45
CA CYS A 9 11.66 39.09 -4.24
C CYS A 9 11.00 37.96 -5.05
N ALA A 10 9.68 38.01 -5.23
CA ALA A 10 8.96 36.96 -5.96
C ALA A 10 9.29 36.96 -7.46
N LEU A 11 9.44 38.13 -8.08
CA LEU A 11 9.78 38.24 -9.51
C LEU A 11 11.22 37.78 -9.80
N ALA A 12 12.17 38.07 -8.89
CA ALA A 12 13.56 37.65 -9.03
C ALA A 12 13.74 36.13 -8.97
N LEU A 13 12.93 35.43 -8.16
CA LEU A 13 12.98 33.97 -8.04
C LEU A 13 12.35 33.26 -9.25
N VAL A 14 11.28 33.82 -9.84
CA VAL A 14 10.64 33.25 -11.04
C VAL A 14 11.53 33.39 -12.28
N VAL A 15 12.26 34.50 -12.41
CA VAL A 15 13.23 34.69 -13.52
C VAL A 15 14.43 33.75 -13.39
N LEU A 16 14.90 33.46 -12.16
CA LEU A 16 16.01 32.53 -11.92
C LEU A 16 15.62 31.07 -12.24
N MET A 17 14.36 30.68 -12.00
CA MET A 17 13.87 29.32 -12.26
C MET A 17 13.61 29.02 -13.74
N LEU A 18 13.39 30.04 -14.57
CA LEU A 18 13.14 29.89 -16.02
C LEU A 18 14.44 29.90 -16.86
N ALA A 19 15.55 30.38 -16.32
CA ALA A 19 16.83 30.48 -17.04
C ALA A 19 17.63 29.15 -17.06
N SER A 20 17.27 28.18 -16.23
CA SER A 20 18.02 26.91 -16.05
C SER A 20 17.75 25.87 -17.14
N SER A 21 16.87 26.14 -18.10
CA SER A 21 16.44 25.17 -19.12
C SER A 21 17.25 25.20 -20.42
N LEU A 22 18.28 26.05 -20.54
CA LEU A 22 18.88 26.38 -21.83
C LEU A 22 20.37 26.00 -22.01
N LEU A 23 20.91 25.05 -21.24
CA LEU A 23 22.24 24.50 -21.53
C LEU A 23 22.26 22.97 -21.50
N GLY A 24 22.25 22.38 -22.69
CA GLY A 24 22.56 20.97 -22.95
C GLY A 24 23.11 20.81 -24.36
N LEU A 25 24.32 21.36 -24.59
CA LEU A 25 25.09 21.18 -25.83
C LEU A 25 25.48 19.70 -26.00
N THR A 26 25.10 19.13 -27.14
CA THR A 26 25.52 17.80 -27.60
C THR A 26 27.01 17.78 -27.97
N PRO A 27 27.77 16.73 -27.60
CA PRO A 27 28.88 16.29 -28.42
C PRO A 27 28.44 15.14 -29.34
N ALA A 28 28.89 15.25 -30.60
CA ALA A 28 28.74 14.28 -31.64
C ALA A 28 29.52 12.98 -31.34
N ALA A 29 29.15 11.93 -32.08
CA ALA A 29 29.78 10.60 -32.19
C ALA A 29 29.26 9.51 -31.23
N GLN A 30 28.03 9.03 -31.49
CA GLN A 30 27.74 7.61 -31.26
C GLN A 30 28.40 6.80 -32.38
N VAL A 31 29.63 6.36 -32.14
CA VAL A 31 30.17 5.19 -32.81
C VAL A 31 29.20 4.05 -32.51
N ALA A 32 28.66 3.42 -33.55
CA ALA A 32 27.83 2.24 -33.45
C ALA A 32 28.64 1.15 -32.72
N GLN A 33 28.33 0.92 -31.44
CA GLN A 33 28.79 -0.25 -30.72
C GLN A 33 27.99 -1.47 -31.18
N PRO A 34 28.64 -2.60 -31.46
CA PRO A 34 27.97 -3.81 -31.92
C PRO A 34 26.97 -4.29 -30.87
N SER A 35 25.81 -4.72 -31.36
CA SER A 35 24.65 -5.19 -30.60
C SER A 35 24.96 -6.47 -29.81
N ASP A 36 25.64 -6.35 -28.68
CA ASP A 36 25.50 -7.33 -27.61
C ASP A 36 24.35 -6.87 -26.72
N ALA A 37 23.14 -7.26 -27.14
CA ALA A 37 21.96 -7.21 -26.29
C ALA A 37 22.19 -8.13 -25.09
N VAL A 38 22.87 -7.61 -24.07
CA VAL A 38 22.83 -8.18 -22.73
C VAL A 38 21.39 -8.05 -22.29
N LEU A 39 20.66 -9.15 -22.36
CA LEU A 39 19.39 -9.31 -21.66
C LEU A 39 19.72 -9.32 -20.17
N THR A 40 20.03 -8.15 -19.59
CA THR A 40 19.80 -7.98 -18.16
C THR A 40 18.29 -8.13 -18.00
N PRO A 41 17.79 -9.15 -17.29
CA PRO A 41 16.42 -9.10 -16.85
C PRO A 41 16.35 -7.84 -16.00
N GLU A 42 15.67 -6.80 -16.49
CA GLU A 42 15.14 -5.79 -15.60
C GLU A 42 14.21 -6.60 -14.69
N VAL A 43 14.74 -6.98 -13.52
CA VAL A 43 13.95 -7.56 -12.45
C VAL A 43 13.05 -6.41 -12.03
N GLN A 44 11.91 -6.30 -12.73
CA GLN A 44 10.76 -5.56 -12.25
C GLN A 44 10.65 -5.97 -10.79
N PRO A 45 10.77 -5.04 -9.82
CA PRO A 45 10.66 -5.42 -8.43
C PRO A 45 9.31 -6.13 -8.32
N ALA A 46 9.34 -7.43 -8.02
CA ALA A 46 8.14 -8.16 -7.68
C ALA A 46 7.51 -7.32 -6.57
N GLY A 47 6.36 -6.70 -6.85
CA GLY A 47 5.77 -5.70 -5.97
C GLY A 47 5.81 -6.24 -4.55
N ALA A 48 6.46 -5.51 -3.64
CA ALA A 48 6.68 -5.99 -2.29
C ALA A 48 5.33 -6.36 -1.69
N ARG A 49 5.16 -7.62 -1.30
CA ARG A 49 3.93 -8.07 -0.63
C ARG A 49 3.84 -7.40 0.73
N ALA A 50 2.82 -6.57 0.96
CA ALA A 50 2.63 -6.02 2.30
C ALA A 50 2.10 -7.11 3.24
N LEU A 51 2.60 -7.12 4.46
CA LEU A 51 2.12 -8.00 5.53
C LEU A 51 1.51 -7.13 6.63
N THR A 52 0.20 -7.25 6.83
CA THR A 52 -0.49 -6.67 7.98
C THR A 52 -0.66 -7.77 9.03
N VAL A 53 -0.31 -7.47 10.28
CA VAL A 53 -0.43 -8.42 11.40
C VAL A 53 -1.49 -7.92 12.38
N TRP A 54 -2.47 -8.77 12.68
CA TRP A 54 -3.49 -8.56 13.71
C TRP A 54 -3.22 -9.45 14.91
N SER A 55 -3.24 -8.87 16.10
CA SER A 55 -2.96 -9.54 17.38
C SER A 55 -3.69 -8.84 18.52
N GLY A 56 -4.05 -9.58 19.57
CA GLY A 56 -4.86 -9.03 20.66
C GLY A 56 -6.24 -8.60 20.18
N THR A 57 -6.82 -7.57 20.79
CA THR A 57 -8.12 -7.03 20.37
C THR A 57 -7.96 -6.08 19.19
N VAL A 58 -8.65 -6.36 18.08
CA VAL A 58 -8.67 -5.51 16.88
C VAL A 58 -10.09 -5.03 16.62
N MET A 59 -10.33 -3.73 16.75
CA MET A 59 -11.61 -3.11 16.41
C MET A 59 -11.65 -2.73 14.94
N VAL A 60 -12.60 -3.29 14.20
CA VAL A 60 -12.80 -3.01 12.76
C VAL A 60 -14.10 -2.24 12.60
N ASN A 61 -14.01 -0.91 12.52
CA ASN A 61 -15.17 0.00 12.53
C ASN A 61 -15.79 0.24 11.14
N GLY A 62 -15.18 -0.27 10.09
CA GLY A 62 -15.61 -0.14 8.70
C GLY A 62 -15.00 -1.24 7.86
N ASP A 63 -15.44 -1.36 6.61
CA ASP A 63 -14.93 -2.39 5.71
C ASP A 63 -13.41 -2.37 5.60
N TYR A 64 -12.81 -3.56 5.53
CA TYR A 64 -11.37 -3.73 5.38
C TYR A 64 -11.08 -4.60 4.17
N THR A 65 -10.11 -4.20 3.36
CA THR A 65 -9.69 -4.98 2.18
C THR A 65 -8.26 -5.45 2.34
N VAL A 66 -8.06 -6.77 2.30
CA VAL A 66 -6.74 -7.35 2.07
C VAL A 66 -6.47 -7.28 0.57
N ALA A 67 -5.68 -6.30 0.13
CA ALA A 67 -5.45 -6.05 -1.28
C ALA A 67 -4.73 -7.23 -1.97
N SER A 68 -4.89 -7.34 -3.28
CA SER A 68 -4.24 -8.42 -4.03
C SER A 68 -2.72 -8.30 -3.95
N GLY A 69 -2.06 -9.40 -3.60
CA GLY A 69 -0.62 -9.43 -3.36
C GLY A 69 -0.24 -9.32 -1.89
N ASP A 70 -1.12 -8.76 -1.06
CA ASP A 70 -0.87 -8.57 0.37
C ASP A 70 -1.33 -9.77 1.21
N GLU A 71 -0.82 -9.85 2.44
CA GLU A 71 -1.23 -10.83 3.44
C GLU A 71 -1.77 -10.13 4.69
N LEU A 72 -2.95 -10.55 5.15
CA LEU A 72 -3.41 -10.32 6.52
C LEU A 72 -3.14 -11.58 7.35
N ARG A 73 -2.29 -11.42 8.37
CA ARG A 73 -1.95 -12.48 9.31
C ARG A 73 -2.55 -12.20 10.68
N ILE A 74 -3.48 -13.04 11.10
CA ILE A 74 -4.13 -12.97 12.40
C ILE A 74 -3.44 -13.97 13.33
N LEU A 75 -2.78 -13.45 14.37
CA LEU A 75 -2.04 -14.27 15.33
C LEU A 75 -2.98 -14.99 16.30
N ALA A 76 -2.47 -16.07 16.92
CA ALA A 76 -3.20 -16.82 17.95
C ALA A 76 -3.67 -15.90 19.09
N GLY A 77 -4.89 -16.12 19.58
CA GLY A 77 -5.48 -15.33 20.66
C GLY A 77 -5.99 -13.94 20.24
N ALA A 78 -5.99 -13.61 18.95
CA ALA A 78 -6.60 -12.37 18.49
C ALA A 78 -8.13 -12.40 18.60
N ASP A 79 -8.71 -11.29 19.04
CA ASP A 79 -10.15 -11.05 19.10
C ASP A 79 -10.53 -9.90 18.15
N ILE A 80 -11.19 -10.25 17.05
CA ILE A 80 -11.59 -9.30 16.01
C ILE A 80 -13.01 -8.85 16.29
N GLN A 81 -13.17 -7.58 16.65
CA GLN A 81 -14.44 -6.95 16.97
C GLN A 81 -14.93 -6.09 15.81
N MET A 82 -15.82 -6.66 15.01
CA MET A 82 -16.37 -6.03 13.80
C MET A 82 -17.58 -5.13 14.14
N GLY A 83 -17.62 -3.94 13.55
CA GLY A 83 -18.79 -3.07 13.61
C GLY A 83 -20.02 -3.66 12.91
N PRO A 84 -21.21 -3.06 13.08
CA PRO A 84 -22.43 -3.51 12.44
C PRO A 84 -22.29 -3.45 10.91
N GLY A 85 -22.54 -4.57 10.23
CA GLY A 85 -22.45 -4.65 8.77
C GLY A 85 -21.09 -4.49 8.15
N VAL A 86 -20.03 -4.58 8.95
CA VAL A 86 -18.66 -4.56 8.44
C VAL A 86 -18.34 -5.88 7.73
N ARG A 87 -17.71 -5.76 6.56
CA ARG A 87 -17.15 -6.87 5.79
C ARG A 87 -15.64 -6.75 5.65
N ILE A 88 -14.97 -7.89 5.72
CA ILE A 88 -13.57 -8.02 5.31
C ILE A 88 -13.52 -8.66 3.92
N TYR A 89 -13.05 -7.91 2.94
CA TYR A 89 -12.80 -8.39 1.58
C TYR A 89 -11.38 -8.96 1.50
N VAL A 90 -11.25 -10.17 0.97
CA VAL A 90 -9.96 -10.84 0.80
C VAL A 90 -9.69 -10.98 -0.69
N ASP A 91 -8.93 -10.03 -1.24
CA ASP A 91 -8.35 -10.09 -2.60
C ASP A 91 -6.93 -10.67 -2.60
N GLY A 92 -6.25 -10.56 -1.46
CA GLY A 92 -4.91 -11.07 -1.20
C GLY A 92 -4.92 -12.46 -0.55
N LYS A 93 -4.17 -12.58 0.54
CA LYS A 93 -4.05 -13.79 1.37
C LYS A 93 -4.49 -13.49 2.80
N LEU A 94 -5.28 -14.36 3.40
CA LEU A 94 -5.60 -14.31 4.83
C LEU A 94 -5.04 -15.55 5.53
N THR A 95 -4.38 -15.39 6.66
CA THR A 95 -3.90 -16.51 7.48
C THR A 95 -4.27 -16.29 8.93
N ALA A 96 -5.12 -17.18 9.48
CA ALA A 96 -5.45 -17.20 10.90
C ALA A 96 -4.67 -18.32 11.60
N GLN A 97 -3.90 -17.97 12.63
CA GLN A 97 -2.97 -18.86 13.33
C GLN A 97 -3.51 -19.30 14.69
N GLY A 98 -4.83 -19.32 14.86
CA GLY A 98 -5.49 -19.77 16.09
C GLY A 98 -5.11 -21.21 16.44
N THR A 99 -5.03 -21.48 17.73
CA THR A 99 -4.81 -22.84 18.27
C THR A 99 -5.96 -23.20 19.21
N ALA A 100 -6.07 -24.48 19.60
CA ALA A 100 -7.07 -24.88 20.59
C ALA A 100 -6.90 -24.17 21.95
N ALA A 101 -5.65 -23.85 22.34
CA ALA A 101 -5.36 -23.12 23.58
C ALA A 101 -5.57 -21.60 23.45
N ASN A 102 -5.35 -21.04 22.26
CA ASN A 102 -5.47 -19.62 21.96
C ASN A 102 -6.19 -19.44 20.61
N PRO A 103 -7.53 -19.53 20.58
CA PRO A 103 -8.30 -19.42 19.35
C PRO A 103 -8.22 -17.99 18.79
N VAL A 104 -8.46 -17.85 17.49
CA VAL A 104 -8.83 -16.57 16.90
C VAL A 104 -10.34 -16.44 17.01
N THR A 105 -10.83 -15.38 17.65
CA THR A 105 -12.26 -15.09 17.76
C THR A 105 -12.65 -13.95 16.86
N VAL A 106 -13.86 -14.04 16.32
CA VAL A 106 -14.50 -12.98 15.55
C VAL A 106 -15.85 -12.75 16.19
N SER A 107 -16.08 -11.51 16.59
CA SER A 107 -17.30 -11.09 17.26
C SER A 107 -17.78 -9.76 16.71
N VAL A 108 -19.05 -9.46 16.96
CA VAL A 108 -19.57 -8.12 16.72
C VAL A 108 -19.23 -7.24 17.92
N GLN A 109 -18.95 -5.96 17.66
CA GLN A 109 -18.75 -4.97 18.71
C GLN A 109 -19.95 -4.91 19.66
N GLN A 110 -19.68 -4.53 20.91
CA GLN A 110 -20.70 -4.38 21.94
C GLN A 110 -21.85 -3.48 21.45
N ALA A 111 -23.07 -3.81 21.89
CA ALA A 111 -24.34 -3.17 21.48
C ALA A 111 -24.82 -3.44 20.04
N PHE A 112 -24.13 -4.27 19.26
CA PHE A 112 -24.58 -4.72 17.95
C PHE A 112 -24.77 -6.25 17.92
N ILE A 113 -25.42 -6.76 16.87
CA ILE A 113 -25.83 -8.17 16.78
C ILE A 113 -25.37 -8.89 15.51
N TRP A 114 -24.78 -8.18 14.55
CA TRP A 114 -24.38 -8.76 13.27
C TRP A 114 -23.16 -8.07 12.66
N HIS A 115 -22.37 -8.81 11.91
CA HIS A 115 -21.35 -8.34 10.99
C HIS A 115 -21.47 -9.14 9.69
N ASP A 116 -20.94 -8.61 8.59
CA ASP A 116 -21.01 -9.22 7.26
C ASP A 116 -19.90 -10.25 7.00
N GLY A 117 -18.96 -10.38 7.95
CA GLY A 117 -17.95 -11.43 8.01
C GLY A 117 -16.85 -11.27 6.97
N PHE A 118 -16.35 -12.40 6.47
CA PHE A 118 -15.28 -12.44 5.46
C PHE A 118 -15.84 -12.83 4.10
N GLN A 119 -15.42 -12.10 3.06
CA GLN A 119 -15.68 -12.46 1.68
C GLN A 119 -14.36 -12.72 0.96
N PHE A 120 -14.19 -13.93 0.45
CA PHE A 120 -13.04 -14.32 -0.35
C PHE A 120 -13.34 -14.10 -1.83
N ASN A 121 -12.66 -13.14 -2.44
CA ASN A 121 -12.85 -12.80 -3.83
C ASN A 121 -12.08 -13.74 -4.75
N ALA A 122 -12.49 -13.82 -6.03
CA ALA A 122 -11.83 -14.65 -7.05
C ALA A 122 -10.33 -14.34 -7.19
N THR A 123 -9.93 -13.11 -6.91
CA THR A 123 -8.56 -12.59 -6.85
C THR A 123 -7.71 -13.26 -5.77
N SER A 124 -8.29 -13.82 -4.70
CA SER A 124 -7.55 -14.54 -3.66
C SER A 124 -7.24 -16.01 -4.00
N ARG A 125 -7.77 -16.53 -5.13
CA ARG A 125 -7.55 -17.92 -5.57
C ARG A 125 -6.07 -18.23 -5.76
N GLY A 126 -5.65 -19.39 -5.27
CA GLY A 126 -4.26 -19.85 -5.37
C GLY A 126 -3.27 -19.05 -4.50
N ARG A 127 -3.75 -18.12 -3.65
CA ARG A 127 -2.90 -17.33 -2.75
C ARG A 127 -2.83 -17.87 -1.31
N GLY A 128 -3.52 -18.98 -1.03
CA GLY A 128 -3.52 -19.65 0.28
C GLY A 128 -4.47 -19.01 1.29
N SER A 129 -5.67 -18.64 0.83
CA SER A 129 -6.75 -17.97 1.56
C SER A 129 -7.91 -18.94 1.78
#